data_AF-A0A2N8T660-F1
#
_entry.id   AF-A0A2N8T660-F1
#
_cell.length_a   1.000
_cell.length_b   1.000
_cell.length_c   1.000
_cell.angle_alpha   90.00
_cell.angle_beta   90.00
_cell.angle_gamma   90.00
#
_symmetry.space_group_name_H-M   'P 1'
#
loop_
_entity.id
_entity.type
_entity.pdbx_description
1 polymer ?
#
loop_
_entity_poly.entity_id
_entity_poly.type
_entity_poly.pdbx_seq_one_letter_code
_entity_poly.pdbx_strand_id
1 'polypeptide(L)'
;MAKRMVAVNELNLRIGEDHCNAKLSNRDVDSIRELHEEHGASYDRLLDWFPVSKSLIAKICRYEIRAQTPMRWRAPRAPRK
;
A
#
# COMPACT_ATOMS: atom_id res chain seq x y z
N MET A 1 17.89 -7.29 15.39
CA MET A 1 17.15 -6.72 14.23
C MET A 1 16.11 -5.74 14.75
N ALA A 2 16.01 -4.53 14.18
CA ALA A 2 15.03 -3.54 14.59
C ALA A 2 13.60 -4.08 14.40
N LYS A 3 12.77 -3.98 15.43
CA LYS A 3 11.39 -4.46 15.40
C LYS A 3 10.58 -3.51 14.51
N ARG A 4 10.33 -3.88 13.24
CA ARG A 4 9.51 -3.07 12.32
C ARG A 4 8.16 -2.79 12.96
N MET A 5 7.89 -1.52 13.26
CA MET A 5 6.61 -1.09 13.78
C MET A 5 5.58 -1.10 12.65
N VAL A 6 4.35 -1.48 12.95
CA VAL A 6 3.27 -1.53 11.98
C VAL A 6 2.27 -0.42 12.30
N ALA A 7 2.03 0.45 11.34
CA ALA A 7 1.00 1.47 11.43
C ALA A 7 -0.39 0.82 11.50
N VAL A 8 -1.27 1.37 12.33
CA VAL A 8 -2.69 1.00 12.37
C VAL A 8 -3.59 2.22 12.31
N ASN A 9 -4.77 2.02 11.71
CA ASN A 9 -5.83 3.03 11.63
C ASN A 9 -6.71 3.03 12.89
N GLU A 10 -7.76 3.87 12.88
CA GLU A 10 -8.73 4.03 13.98
C GLU A 10 -9.50 2.74 14.30
N LEU A 11 -9.74 1.91 13.29
CA LEU A 11 -10.36 0.60 13.43
C LEU A 11 -9.37 -0.50 13.87
N ASN A 12 -8.14 -0.14 14.23
CA ASN A 12 -7.06 -1.06 14.62
C ASN A 12 -6.58 -2.04 13.54
N LEU A 13 -6.89 -1.75 12.28
CA LEU A 13 -6.41 -2.48 11.11
C LEU A 13 -5.01 -2.02 10.74
N ARG A 14 -4.17 -2.95 10.28
CA ARG A 14 -2.79 -2.64 9.83
C ARG A 14 -2.86 -1.94 8.47
N ILE A 15 -2.08 -0.88 8.31
CA ILE A 15 -2.04 -0.08 7.09
C ILE A 15 -0.59 0.18 6.66
N GLY A 16 -0.41 0.69 5.44
CA GLY A 16 0.90 1.04 4.88
C GLY A 16 1.73 -0.17 4.45
N GLU A 17 2.95 0.09 3.98
CA GLU A 17 3.86 -0.94 3.48
C GLU A 17 4.32 -1.98 4.53
N ASP A 18 4.20 -1.67 5.83
CA ASP A 18 4.60 -2.57 6.91
C ASP A 18 3.55 -3.65 7.23
N HIS A 19 2.40 -3.67 6.55
CA HIS A 19 1.40 -4.70 6.77
C HIS A 19 1.81 -6.04 6.11
N CYS A 20 1.51 -7.17 6.75
CA CYS A 20 1.98 -8.50 6.32
C CYS A 20 1.60 -8.90 4.88
N ASN A 21 0.50 -8.34 4.35
CA ASN A 21 0.04 -8.62 2.98
C ASN A 21 0.50 -7.57 1.95
N ALA A 22 1.43 -6.67 2.31
CA ALA A 22 1.79 -5.54 1.46
C ALA A 22 2.67 -6.04 0.31
N LYS A 23 2.18 -5.87 -0.91
CA LYS A 23 2.93 -6.21 -2.13
C LYS A 23 3.65 -5.02 -2.75
N LEU A 24 3.33 -3.82 -2.30
CA LEU A 24 3.82 -2.54 -2.84
C LEU A 24 4.35 -1.70 -1.68
N SER A 25 5.46 -1.01 -1.88
CA SER A 25 5.93 0.01 -0.94
C SER A 25 5.00 1.22 -0.96
N ASN A 26 5.16 2.14 0.00
CA ASN A 26 4.43 3.42 -0.06
C ASN A 26 4.87 4.23 -1.29
N ARG A 27 6.16 4.19 -1.62
CA ARG A 27 6.71 4.83 -2.82
C ARG A 27 6.09 4.30 -4.10
N ASP A 28 5.90 3.00 -4.24
CA ASP A 28 5.28 2.42 -5.44
C ASP A 28 3.83 2.89 -5.59
N VAL A 29 3.09 3.01 -4.48
CA VAL A 29 1.72 3.52 -4.49
C VAL A 29 1.68 4.97 -4.95
N ASP A 30 2.60 5.79 -4.48
CA ASP A 30 2.70 7.19 -4.88
C ASP A 30 3.07 7.31 -6.36
N SER A 31 4.04 6.53 -6.84
CA SER A 31 4.41 6.50 -8.26
C SER A 31 3.26 6.01 -9.16
N ILE A 32 2.46 5.04 -8.73
CA ILE A 32 1.26 4.62 -9.48
C ILE A 32 0.27 5.77 -9.66
N ARG A 33 0.05 6.56 -8.59
CA ARG A 33 -0.87 7.71 -8.63
C ARG A 33 -0.33 8.82 -9.51
N GLU A 34 0.93 9.20 -9.32
CA GLU A 34 1.63 10.21 -10.13
C GLU A 34 1.59 9.85 -11.63
N LEU A 35 1.96 8.61 -11.99
CA LEU A 35 1.92 8.15 -13.39
C LEU A 35 0.49 8.18 -13.97
N HIS A 36 -0.54 7.88 -13.17
CA HIS A 36 -1.91 7.90 -13.64
C HIS A 36 -2.46 9.33 -13.79
N GLU A 37 -2.26 10.16 -12.78
CA GLU A 37 -2.89 11.49 -12.66
C GLU A 37 -2.12 12.57 -13.42
N GLU A 38 -0.80 12.58 -13.31
CA GLU A 38 0.04 13.62 -13.93
C GLU A 38 0.47 13.24 -15.35
N HIS A 39 0.77 11.96 -15.58
CA HIS A 39 1.24 11.48 -16.88
C HIS A 39 0.17 10.80 -17.73
N GLY A 40 -1.05 10.63 -17.20
CA GLY A 40 -2.17 10.03 -17.93
C GLY A 40 -1.97 8.55 -18.29
N ALA A 41 -1.12 7.82 -17.56
CA ALA A 41 -0.88 6.41 -17.83
C ALA A 41 -2.16 5.59 -17.64
N SER A 42 -2.47 4.73 -18.61
CA SER A 42 -3.57 3.77 -18.51
C SER A 42 -3.21 2.64 -17.54
N TYR A 43 -4.23 1.94 -17.02
CA TYR A 43 -4.02 0.81 -16.12
C TYR A 43 -3.19 -0.31 -16.76
N ASP A 44 -3.33 -0.52 -18.07
CA ASP A 44 -2.56 -1.52 -18.79
C ASP A 44 -1.07 -1.16 -18.85
N ARG A 45 -0.76 0.12 -19.09
CA ARG A 45 0.63 0.60 -19.10
C ARG A 45 1.29 0.49 -17.72
N LEU A 46 0.53 0.69 -16.64
CA LEU A 46 1.03 0.54 -15.28
C LEU A 46 1.40 -0.91 -14.93
N LEU A 47 0.79 -1.92 -15.59
CA LEU A 47 1.14 -3.33 -15.37
C LEU A 47 2.53 -3.70 -15.88
N ASP A 48 3.03 -2.98 -16.88
CA ASP A 48 4.38 -3.20 -17.42
C ASP A 48 5.46 -2.81 -16.40
N TRP A 49 5.15 -1.89 -15.50
CA TRP A 49 6.08 -1.38 -14.49
C TRP A 49 5.88 -2.00 -13.11
N PHE A 50 4.66 -2.42 -12.77
CA PHE A 50 4.33 -2.94 -11.45
C PHE A 50 3.78 -4.37 -11.54
N PRO A 51 4.44 -5.39 -10.94
CA PRO A 51 4.05 -6.80 -11.02
C PRO A 51 2.87 -7.12 -10.08
N VAL A 52 1.74 -6.43 -10.26
CA VAL A 52 0.52 -6.59 -9.48
C VAL A 52 -0.70 -6.73 -10.40
N SER A 53 -1.85 -7.09 -9.85
CA SER A 53 -3.06 -7.24 -10.66
C SER A 53 -3.64 -5.89 -11.10
N LYS A 54 -4.23 -5.86 -12.31
CA LYS A 54 -4.94 -4.68 -12.83
C LYS A 54 -5.99 -4.14 -11.87
N SER A 55 -6.73 -5.05 -11.22
CA SER A 55 -7.71 -4.69 -10.21
C SER A 55 -7.09 -3.98 -9.01
N LEU A 56 -5.88 -4.37 -8.57
CA LEU A 56 -5.19 -3.69 -7.47
C LEU A 56 -4.80 -2.26 -7.88
N ILE A 57 -4.21 -2.09 -9.06
CA ILE A 57 -3.86 -0.78 -9.62
C ILE A 57 -5.10 0.11 -9.68
N ALA A 58 -6.19 -0.39 -10.25
CA ALA A 58 -7.42 0.39 -10.39
C ALA A 58 -7.99 0.84 -9.03
N LYS A 59 -7.90 0.00 -7.98
CA LYS A 59 -8.28 0.38 -6.62
C LYS A 59 -7.38 1.45 -6.01
N ILE A 60 -6.07 1.42 -6.31
CA ILE A 60 -5.10 2.43 -5.87
C ILE A 60 -5.40 3.78 -6.55
N CYS A 61 -5.57 3.77 -7.86
CA CYS A 61 -5.88 4.97 -8.66
C CYS A 61 -7.23 5.60 -8.28
N ARG A 62 -8.23 4.80 -7.90
CA ARG A 62 -9.52 5.30 -7.40
C ARG A 62 -9.53 5.64 -5.90
N TYR A 63 -8.39 5.56 -5.22
CA TYR A 63 -8.25 5.81 -3.78
C TYR A 63 -9.17 4.95 -2.89
N GLU A 64 -9.65 3.81 -3.39
CA GLU A 64 -10.45 2.86 -2.59
C GLU A 64 -9.60 2.19 -1.51
N ILE A 65 -8.29 2.08 -1.76
CA ILE A 65 -7.30 1.51 -0.84
C ILE A 65 -6.08 2.42 -0.75
N ARG A 66 -5.23 2.18 0.26
CA ARG A 66 -3.97 2.95 0.49
C ARG A 66 -4.17 4.46 0.70
N ALA A 67 -5.37 4.89 1.07
CA ALA A 67 -5.71 6.27 1.41
C ALA A 67 -6.16 6.36 2.88
N GLN A 68 -5.37 5.79 3.80
CA GLN A 68 -5.70 5.72 5.22
C GLN A 68 -4.57 6.36 6.05
N THR A 69 -4.97 7.11 7.08
CA THR A 69 -4.05 7.80 7.97
C THR A 69 -3.65 6.91 9.16
N PRO A 70 -2.35 6.82 9.50
CA PRO A 70 -1.91 6.12 10.69
C PRO A 70 -2.34 6.85 11.96
N MET A 71 -3.08 6.16 12.83
CA MET A 71 -3.45 6.68 14.16
C MET A 71 -2.40 6.34 15.22
N ARG A 72 -1.82 5.13 15.13
CA ARG A 72 -0.78 4.66 16.07
C ARG A 72 0.12 3.62 15.44
N TRP A 73 1.28 3.39 16.04
CA TRP A 73 2.24 2.37 15.62
C TRP A 73 2.32 1.30 16.69
N ARG A 74 2.26 0.03 16.29
CA ARG A 74 2.38 -1.11 17.20
C ARG A 74 3.49 -2.05 16.79
N ALA A 75 4.11 -2.70 17.76
CA ALA A 75 4.99 -3.82 17.48
C ALA A 75 4.21 -4.98 16.83
N PRO A 76 4.82 -5.76 15.91
CA PRO A 76 4.21 -6.98 15.40
C PRO A 76 3.98 -7.94 16.57
N ARG A 77 2.86 -8.69 16.52
CA ARG A 77 2.63 -9.78 17.48
C ARG A 77 3.72 -10.83 17.28
N ALA A 78 4.19 -11.43 18.38
CA ALA A 78 5.06 -12.60 18.29
C ALA A 78 4.35 -13.71 17.51
N PRO A 79 5.08 -14.50 16.70
CA PRO A 79 4.51 -15.69 16.07
C PRO A 79 3.93 -16.60 17.15
N ARG A 80 2.73 -17.14 16.91
CA ARG A 80 2.19 -18.21 17.74
C ARG A 80 3.05 -19.45 17.46
N LYS A 81 3.65 -20.02 18.51
CA LYS A 81 4.39 -21.29 18.46
C LYS A 81 3.47 -22.43 18.07
#